data_AF-A0A7S4T4B3-F1
#
_entry.id   AF-A0A7S4T4B3-F1
#
_cell.length_a   1.000
_cell.length_b   1.000
_cell.length_c   1.000
_cell.angle_alpha   90.00
_cell.angle_beta   90.00
_cell.angle_gamma   90.00
#
_symmetry.space_group_name_H-M   'P 1'
#
loop_
_entity.id
_entity.type
_entity.pdbx_description
1 polymer ?
#
loop_
_entity_poly.entity_id
_entity_poly.type
_entity_poly.pdbx_seq_one_letter_code
_entity_poly.pdbx_strand_id
1 'polypeptide(L)'
;EYLGSSITTMNDDTGSNDVKESDFVSDDAPVHSLPTPEEVRTNAAIRSSESGSAERETRARHRNRKLGICGAILCALGLIISLSIFLSDRGTSSKDEEDALREGWAKSFLLKDPLIGTALEDNGEDSPHWRAMNWLVRDDPLRMKIPRNSENGEEFIQRYILTLLYFSTEGENWNNDMRFLTKADTCDWNRRFADGSENIFILGARCENNVVKQIWIPSNGLAGTLPFDELTQLTSLRTLGFEFNQNLEGTIPDNISDLSELEIISLSNNIFTGILPDSMAAMTSLKFLMIDDNDFSGEIKSVVSLPNLELVYLEDNFFEGEIDDSFFPEAPMLKHLDLSDNGFSGTVPPHFFVESSLEVLDLHGNIDIEGNLPQFPVEQSNLKVLALHENSISGHIPPSIGNLKGLRHLDLSYNYLTGFITDAVGDLKELEYLFLGSNDFNEGGIPFFIKDLGKLVDLSLKKTKRNNVIPLWIGTDLEQLRLLDLGANDLSGNIPETLMNLTNLVFLLLNRNQLTGAVPEGFTNLPLGEC
;
A
#
# COMPACT_ATOMS: atom_id res chain seq x y z
N GLU A 1 -23.43 -3.80 -5.53
CA GLU A 1 -22.37 -4.53 -6.25
C GLU A 1 -22.09 -3.78 -7.54
N TYR A 2 -20.85 -3.37 -7.75
CA TYR A 2 -20.34 -2.51 -8.84
C TYR A 2 -20.54 -1.00 -8.69
N LEU A 3 -19.81 -0.44 -7.71
CA LEU A 3 -19.16 0.88 -7.71
C LEU A 3 -17.97 0.70 -6.75
N GLY A 4 -16.76 0.85 -7.27
CA GLY A 4 -15.52 0.40 -6.62
C GLY A 4 -14.58 -0.19 -7.67
N SER A 5 -14.21 0.63 -8.66
CA SER A 5 -13.08 0.40 -9.58
C SER A 5 -13.01 1.55 -10.58
N SER A 6 -12.49 2.72 -10.19
CA SER A 6 -12.09 3.76 -11.16
C SER A 6 -10.96 4.64 -10.61
N ILE A 7 -9.97 4.02 -9.96
CA ILE A 7 -8.59 4.53 -9.94
C ILE A 7 -7.68 3.36 -10.35
N THR A 8 -7.80 2.94 -11.60
CA THR A 8 -6.83 2.07 -12.26
C THR A 8 -7.04 2.24 -13.77
N THR A 9 -6.36 3.20 -14.38
CA THR A 9 -5.92 3.08 -15.77
C THR A 9 -4.74 4.01 -16.07
N MET A 10 -3.53 3.45 -15.98
CA MET A 10 -2.52 3.55 -17.02
C MET A 10 -1.82 2.20 -17.12
N ASN A 11 -1.71 1.68 -18.36
CA ASN A 11 -1.05 0.46 -18.83
C ASN A 11 -1.88 -0.85 -18.84
N ASP A 12 -2.76 -0.97 -19.85
CA ASP A 12 -3.09 -2.26 -20.47
C ASP A 12 -2.00 -2.61 -21.49
N ASP A 13 -1.05 -3.44 -21.09
CA ASP A 13 -0.36 -4.37 -21.99
C ASP A 13 -0.40 -5.75 -21.31
N THR A 14 -1.29 -6.60 -21.80
CA THR A 14 -1.56 -7.94 -21.27
C THR A 14 -0.43 -8.89 -21.64
N GLY A 15 0.64 -8.86 -20.85
CA GLY A 15 1.69 -9.88 -20.81
C GLY A 15 1.81 -10.41 -19.39
N SER A 16 1.56 -11.69 -19.19
CA SER A 16 1.80 -12.39 -17.92
C SER A 16 3.28 -12.25 -17.52
N ASN A 17 3.59 -11.30 -16.65
CA ASN A 17 4.91 -11.19 -16.02
C ASN A 17 4.82 -11.77 -14.61
N ASP A 18 4.64 -13.09 -14.54
CA ASP A 18 5.35 -13.83 -13.50
C ASP A 18 6.82 -13.43 -13.63
N VAL A 19 7.44 -12.93 -12.55
CA VAL A 19 8.90 -12.77 -12.50
C VAL A 19 9.48 -14.15 -12.75
N LYS A 20 9.96 -14.35 -13.97
CA LYS A 20 10.54 -15.61 -14.38
C LYS A 20 11.96 -15.62 -13.85
N GLU A 21 12.50 -16.81 -13.66
CA GLU A 21 13.91 -17.01 -13.31
C GLU A 21 14.89 -16.31 -14.29
N SER A 22 14.40 -15.87 -15.46
CA SER A 22 15.11 -15.08 -16.48
C SER A 22 15.34 -13.61 -16.15
N ASP A 23 14.66 -13.04 -15.15
CA ASP A 23 14.64 -11.58 -14.93
C ASP A 23 15.66 -11.13 -13.86
N PHE A 24 16.39 -12.09 -13.28
CA PHE A 24 17.47 -11.84 -12.33
C PHE A 24 18.77 -11.45 -13.06
N VAL A 25 19.42 -10.39 -12.58
CA VAL A 25 20.63 -9.83 -13.19
C VAL A 25 21.86 -10.19 -12.36
N SER A 26 23.03 -10.29 -13.02
CA SER A 26 24.31 -10.60 -12.37
C SER A 26 24.75 -9.53 -11.36
N ASP A 27 25.49 -9.95 -10.34
CA ASP A 27 25.95 -9.12 -9.20
C ASP A 27 26.75 -7.85 -9.58
N ASP A 28 27.33 -7.77 -10.79
CA ASP A 28 28.23 -6.69 -11.23
C ASP A 28 27.53 -5.45 -11.85
N ALA A 29 26.20 -5.41 -11.89
CA ALA A 29 25.47 -4.33 -12.57
C ALA A 29 25.31 -3.07 -11.67
N PRO A 30 25.50 -1.84 -12.22
CA PRO A 30 25.49 -0.59 -11.46
C PRO A 30 24.10 -0.25 -10.91
N VAL A 31 24.05 0.22 -9.65
CA VAL A 31 22.81 0.51 -8.90
C VAL A 31 22.54 2.02 -8.87
N HIS A 32 21.34 2.46 -9.24
CA HIS A 32 20.92 3.88 -9.18
C HIS A 32 19.79 4.10 -8.16
N SER A 33 20.03 5.01 -7.20
CA SER A 33 19.08 5.66 -6.26
C SER A 33 18.09 4.81 -5.44
N LEU A 34 17.42 5.45 -4.47
CA LEU A 34 16.27 4.90 -3.73
C LEU A 34 15.05 4.80 -4.66
N PRO A 35 14.14 3.83 -4.49
CA PRO A 35 12.97 3.69 -5.34
C PRO A 35 12.07 4.93 -5.24
N THR A 36 11.56 5.37 -6.38
CA THR A 36 10.60 6.47 -6.51
C THR A 36 9.18 6.00 -6.12
N PRO A 37 8.26 6.93 -5.78
CA PRO A 37 6.86 6.64 -5.47
C PRO A 37 6.14 5.69 -6.46
N GLU A 38 6.43 5.85 -7.75
CA GLU A 38 5.84 5.08 -8.84
C GLU A 38 6.43 3.65 -8.89
N GLU A 39 7.70 3.48 -8.50
CA GLU A 39 8.46 2.21 -8.52
C GLU A 39 8.18 1.27 -7.33
N VAL A 40 7.73 1.82 -6.20
CA VAL A 40 7.19 1.01 -5.07
C VAL A 40 5.80 0.46 -5.43
N ARG A 41 5.00 1.19 -6.22
CA ARG A 41 3.68 0.75 -6.69
C ARG A 41 3.75 -0.28 -7.83
N THR A 42 4.67 -0.16 -8.80
CA THR A 42 4.68 -1.06 -9.99
C THR A 42 5.11 -2.50 -9.71
N ASN A 43 5.92 -2.77 -8.68
CA ASN A 43 6.37 -4.14 -8.39
C ASN A 43 5.40 -4.92 -7.47
N ALA A 44 4.41 -4.23 -6.92
CA ALA A 44 3.48 -4.76 -5.92
C ALA A 44 2.04 -4.91 -6.46
N ALA A 45 1.68 -4.10 -7.47
CA ALA A 45 0.37 -4.13 -8.13
C ALA A 45 0.13 -5.31 -9.11
N ILE A 46 1.09 -6.24 -9.28
CA ILE A 46 1.00 -7.29 -10.31
C ILE A 46 0.31 -8.59 -9.81
N ARG A 47 -0.07 -8.71 -8.53
CA ARG A 47 -0.74 -9.95 -8.03
C ARG A 47 -1.98 -9.79 -7.15
N SER A 48 -2.50 -8.60 -6.90
CA SER A 48 -3.74 -8.40 -6.12
C SER A 48 -5.02 -8.25 -6.95
N SER A 49 -4.95 -8.19 -8.28
CA SER A 49 -6.13 -7.94 -9.13
C SER A 49 -6.94 -9.17 -9.58
N GLU A 50 -6.62 -10.39 -9.11
CA GLU A 50 -7.37 -11.61 -9.46
C GLU A 50 -8.09 -12.34 -8.31
N SER A 51 -8.16 -11.79 -7.09
CA SER A 51 -8.89 -12.45 -5.98
C SER A 51 -9.73 -11.53 -5.10
N GLY A 52 -10.24 -10.41 -5.64
CA GLY A 52 -10.86 -9.36 -4.85
C GLY A 52 -12.29 -8.97 -5.23
N SER A 53 -13.19 -9.91 -5.55
CA SER A 53 -14.63 -9.55 -5.66
C SER A 53 -15.65 -10.65 -5.37
N ALA A 54 -15.25 -11.81 -4.84
CA ALA A 54 -16.18 -12.92 -4.55
C ALA A 54 -16.10 -13.53 -3.13
N GLU A 55 -15.32 -12.98 -2.19
CA GLU A 55 -15.21 -13.54 -0.82
C GLU A 55 -15.63 -12.61 0.33
N ARG A 56 -16.35 -11.51 0.06
CA ARG A 56 -16.90 -10.64 1.12
C ARG A 56 -18.29 -11.05 1.66
N GLU A 57 -18.79 -12.25 1.33
CA GLU A 57 -20.10 -12.72 1.83
C GLU A 57 -20.08 -14.08 2.55
N THR A 58 -19.01 -14.47 3.26
CA THR A 58 -19.09 -15.62 4.21
C THR A 58 -18.10 -15.55 5.38
N ARG A 59 -18.09 -14.48 6.18
CA ARG A 59 -17.41 -14.50 7.50
C ARG A 59 -18.23 -13.87 8.61
N ALA A 60 -19.44 -14.38 8.79
CA ALA A 60 -20.18 -14.24 10.04
C ALA A 60 -21.00 -15.51 10.30
N ARG A 61 -20.36 -16.52 10.92
CA ARG A 61 -20.92 -17.62 11.76
C ARG A 61 -19.98 -18.83 11.69
N HIS A 62 -19.27 -19.13 12.79
CA HIS A 62 -19.16 -20.46 13.41
C HIS A 62 -17.99 -20.49 14.42
N ARG A 63 -18.26 -20.19 15.69
CA ARG A 63 -17.53 -20.77 16.83
C ARG A 63 -18.50 -21.11 17.93
N ASN A 64 -18.92 -22.38 17.96
CA ASN A 64 -19.43 -23.05 19.14
C ASN A 64 -19.52 -24.56 18.88
N ARG A 65 -18.55 -25.34 19.40
CA ARG A 65 -18.83 -26.54 20.21
C ARG A 65 -17.58 -27.18 20.80
N LYS A 66 -17.77 -27.62 22.04
CA LYS A 66 -16.87 -28.26 23.01
C LYS A 66 -16.57 -29.74 22.70
N LEU A 67 -15.40 -30.18 23.19
CA LEU A 67 -15.01 -31.43 23.88
C LEU A 67 -15.69 -32.78 23.55
N GLY A 68 -14.86 -33.82 23.39
CA GLY A 68 -15.22 -35.25 23.52
C GLY A 68 -13.99 -36.17 23.51
N ILE A 69 -13.93 -37.12 24.45
CA ILE A 69 -12.77 -37.90 24.92
C ILE A 69 -12.75 -39.35 24.34
N CYS A 70 -11.54 -39.94 24.27
CA CYS A 70 -11.12 -41.36 24.34
C CYS A 70 -11.31 -42.35 23.17
N GLY A 71 -10.23 -43.12 22.95
CA GLY A 71 -10.24 -44.48 22.38
C GLY A 71 -8.82 -45.03 22.14
N ALA A 72 -8.24 -45.71 23.13
CA ALA A 72 -6.97 -46.45 23.05
C ALA A 72 -7.10 -47.80 22.32
N ILE A 73 -5.96 -48.41 21.90
CA ILE A 73 -5.58 -49.85 22.05
C ILE A 73 -4.24 -50.19 21.32
N LEU A 74 -3.20 -50.54 22.11
CA LEU A 74 -2.25 -51.70 22.10
C LEU A 74 -1.50 -52.11 20.81
N CYS A 75 -0.26 -52.62 20.74
CA CYS A 75 0.73 -53.27 21.65
C CYS A 75 2.10 -53.26 20.90
N ALA A 76 3.28 -52.93 21.47
CA ALA A 76 4.17 -53.70 22.36
C ALA A 76 4.71 -55.06 21.82
N LEU A 77 6.01 -55.13 21.47
CA LEU A 77 7.07 -55.87 22.20
C LEU A 77 8.32 -56.18 21.33
N GLY A 78 9.51 -56.03 21.93
CA GLY A 78 10.75 -56.59 21.40
C GLY A 78 12.02 -56.01 22.03
N LEU A 79 12.26 -56.28 23.31
CA LEU A 79 13.41 -55.83 24.10
C LEU A 79 14.61 -56.80 24.00
N ILE A 80 15.82 -56.22 24.01
CA ILE A 80 17.13 -56.73 24.48
C ILE A 80 17.99 -57.53 23.50
N ILE A 81 19.08 -56.90 23.05
CA ILE A 81 20.46 -57.40 23.27
C ILE A 81 21.34 -56.21 23.68
N SER A 82 22.01 -56.35 24.83
CA SER A 82 22.98 -55.43 25.40
C SER A 82 24.41 -55.78 24.99
N LEU A 83 25.29 -54.77 25.05
CA LEU A 83 26.75 -54.83 25.15
C LEU A 83 27.53 -55.50 24.00
N SER A 84 28.06 -54.65 23.11
CA SER A 84 29.35 -54.72 22.38
C SER A 84 29.23 -53.69 21.25
N ILE A 85 29.73 -52.46 21.30
CA ILE A 85 31.14 -52.07 21.39
C ILE A 85 31.14 -50.59 21.81
N PHE A 86 31.58 -50.34 23.04
CA PHE A 86 32.37 -49.17 23.39
C PHE A 86 33.57 -49.17 22.45
N LEU A 87 33.62 -48.25 21.47
CA LEU A 87 34.76 -47.82 20.62
C LEU A 87 34.26 -47.37 19.23
N SER A 88 33.49 -46.28 19.17
CA SER A 88 33.46 -45.40 17.98
C SER A 88 32.98 -43.98 18.29
N ASP A 89 33.07 -43.54 19.54
CA ASP A 89 32.58 -42.22 19.99
C ASP A 89 33.73 -41.28 20.39
N ARG A 90 34.76 -41.21 19.55
CA ARG A 90 35.91 -40.31 19.74
C ARG A 90 36.14 -39.34 18.58
N GLY A 91 35.09 -39.08 17.79
CA GLY A 91 35.13 -38.12 16.68
C GLY A 91 34.12 -36.98 16.78
N THR A 92 33.19 -37.04 17.73
CA THR A 92 32.04 -36.13 17.90
C THR A 92 32.24 -35.13 19.04
N SER A 93 32.94 -35.50 20.12
CA SER A 93 33.03 -34.64 21.32
C SER A 93 33.74 -33.29 21.13
N SER A 94 34.69 -33.16 20.19
CA SER A 94 35.42 -31.89 20.04
C SER A 94 34.59 -30.80 19.36
N LYS A 95 33.72 -31.16 18.42
CA LYS A 95 32.85 -30.20 17.73
C LYS A 95 31.74 -29.74 18.67
N ASP A 96 31.11 -30.68 19.37
CA ASP A 96 30.05 -30.37 20.33
C ASP A 96 30.57 -29.52 21.50
N GLU A 97 31.80 -29.77 21.97
CA GLU A 97 32.47 -28.92 22.98
C GLU A 97 32.81 -27.52 22.44
N GLU A 98 33.26 -27.41 21.19
CA GLU A 98 33.55 -26.11 20.55
C GLU A 98 32.25 -25.32 20.32
N ASP A 99 31.20 -25.96 19.83
CA ASP A 99 29.89 -25.35 19.60
C ASP A 99 29.26 -24.90 20.92
N ALA A 100 29.38 -25.68 22.00
CA ALA A 100 28.93 -25.28 23.34
C ALA A 100 29.70 -24.07 23.90
N LEU A 101 31.01 -23.96 23.63
CA LEU A 101 31.81 -22.79 24.01
C LEU A 101 31.41 -21.56 23.19
N ARG A 102 31.21 -21.71 21.88
CA ARG A 102 30.73 -20.64 21.00
C ARG A 102 29.35 -20.16 21.45
N GLU A 103 28.44 -21.07 21.77
CA GLU A 103 27.12 -20.74 22.29
C GLU A 103 27.21 -19.92 23.58
N GLY A 104 28.06 -20.35 24.52
CA GLY A 104 28.30 -19.61 25.76
C GLY A 104 28.83 -18.19 25.51
N TRP A 105 29.70 -18.00 24.52
CA TRP A 105 30.20 -16.67 24.15
C TRP A 105 29.17 -15.81 23.44
N ALA A 106 28.41 -16.38 22.48
CA ALA A 106 27.36 -15.66 21.76
C ALA A 106 26.26 -15.23 22.72
N LYS A 107 25.78 -16.15 23.57
CA LYS A 107 24.82 -15.84 24.62
C LYS A 107 25.36 -14.76 25.57
N SER A 108 26.60 -14.87 26.02
CA SER A 108 27.22 -13.84 26.87
C SER A 108 27.40 -12.48 26.17
N PHE A 109 27.49 -12.45 24.84
CA PHE A 109 27.57 -11.21 24.06
C PHE A 109 26.19 -10.60 23.86
N LEU A 110 25.22 -11.37 23.37
CA LEU A 110 23.85 -10.94 23.11
C LEU A 110 23.09 -10.56 24.39
N LEU A 111 23.32 -11.26 25.51
CA LEU A 111 22.72 -10.90 26.82
C LEU A 111 23.19 -9.55 27.37
N LYS A 112 24.26 -8.95 26.83
CA LYS A 112 24.66 -7.59 27.21
C LYS A 112 23.79 -6.53 26.55
N ASP A 113 23.14 -6.88 25.44
CA ASP A 113 22.15 -6.04 24.81
C ASP A 113 20.82 -6.20 25.57
N PRO A 114 20.22 -5.12 26.10
CA PRO A 114 19.01 -5.24 26.90
C PRO A 114 17.81 -5.80 26.13
N LEU A 115 17.64 -5.42 24.85
CA LEU A 115 16.47 -5.82 24.05
C LEU A 115 16.60 -7.29 23.64
N ILE A 116 17.74 -7.67 23.05
CA ILE A 116 17.99 -9.05 22.64
C ILE A 116 18.10 -9.98 23.87
N GLY A 117 18.76 -9.50 24.92
CA GLY A 117 19.05 -10.29 26.11
C GLY A 117 17.78 -10.74 26.83
N THR A 118 16.83 -9.81 27.04
CA THR A 118 15.54 -10.13 27.65
C THR A 118 14.73 -11.12 26.81
N ALA A 119 14.65 -10.90 25.50
CA ALA A 119 13.90 -11.78 24.61
C ALA A 119 14.46 -13.22 24.56
N LEU A 120 15.80 -13.36 24.63
CA LEU A 120 16.47 -14.68 24.70
C LEU A 120 16.20 -15.43 26.02
N GLU A 121 15.98 -14.72 27.13
CA GLU A 121 15.69 -15.34 28.43
C GLU A 121 14.21 -15.76 28.55
N ASP A 122 13.30 -14.99 27.95
CA ASP A 122 11.85 -15.14 28.17
C ASP A 122 11.17 -16.16 27.24
N ASN A 123 11.67 -16.35 26.01
CA ASN A 123 10.91 -17.05 24.97
C ASN A 123 11.20 -18.56 24.82
N GLY A 124 12.15 -19.11 25.60
CA GLY A 124 12.46 -20.55 25.60
C GLY A 124 13.22 -21.05 24.36
N GLU A 125 13.48 -22.37 24.32
CA GLU A 125 14.48 -22.97 23.40
C GLU A 125 14.11 -23.05 21.92
N ASP A 126 12.83 -22.88 21.59
CA ASP A 126 12.31 -22.95 20.22
C ASP A 126 11.85 -21.58 19.68
N SER A 127 12.08 -20.50 20.42
CA SER A 127 11.71 -19.15 19.99
C SER A 127 12.49 -18.71 18.75
N PRO A 128 11.95 -17.77 17.93
CA PRO A 128 12.71 -17.17 16.83
C PRO A 128 14.07 -16.59 17.27
N HIS A 129 14.11 -15.92 18.43
CA HIS A 129 15.33 -15.38 19.04
C HIS A 129 16.40 -16.44 19.27
N TRP A 130 16.01 -17.58 19.84
CA TRP A 130 16.92 -18.68 20.06
C TRP A 130 17.24 -19.36 18.72
N ARG A 131 16.27 -19.71 17.87
CA ARG A 131 16.57 -20.28 16.53
C ARG A 131 17.61 -19.46 15.76
N ALA A 132 17.51 -18.13 15.81
CA ALA A 132 18.48 -17.21 15.22
C ALA A 132 19.87 -17.30 15.86
N MET A 133 19.94 -17.25 17.19
CA MET A 133 21.21 -17.39 17.91
C MET A 133 21.83 -18.78 17.66
N ASN A 134 21.03 -19.85 17.63
CA ASN A 134 21.48 -21.23 17.39
C ASN A 134 22.13 -21.35 16.03
N TRP A 135 21.40 -20.89 15.03
CA TRP A 135 21.85 -20.94 13.67
C TRP A 135 23.17 -20.18 13.53
N LEU A 136 23.26 -18.96 14.09
CA LEU A 136 24.46 -18.13 14.01
C LEU A 136 25.70 -18.80 14.67
N VAL A 137 25.49 -19.57 15.73
CA VAL A 137 26.55 -20.23 16.49
C VAL A 137 27.02 -21.52 15.84
N ARG A 138 26.07 -22.37 15.44
CA ARG A 138 26.30 -23.78 15.07
C ARG A 138 26.29 -24.00 13.56
N ASP A 139 25.40 -23.31 12.86
CA ASP A 139 25.05 -23.62 11.47
C ASP A 139 25.51 -22.55 10.48
N ASP A 140 25.81 -21.32 10.93
CA ASP A 140 26.28 -20.23 10.07
C ASP A 140 27.51 -20.67 9.28
N PRO A 141 27.39 -20.83 7.96
CA PRO A 141 28.48 -21.34 7.14
C PRO A 141 29.61 -20.32 6.98
N LEU A 142 29.36 -19.03 7.25
CA LEU A 142 30.41 -18.00 7.32
C LEU A 142 31.26 -18.16 8.59
N ARG A 143 30.73 -18.81 9.63
CA ARG A 143 31.36 -19.00 10.94
C ARG A 143 31.92 -17.70 11.50
N MET A 144 31.07 -16.67 11.58
CA MET A 144 31.48 -15.37 12.09
C MET A 144 32.20 -15.48 13.45
N LYS A 145 33.18 -14.60 13.65
CA LYS A 145 33.84 -14.47 14.93
C LYS A 145 32.88 -13.79 15.90
N ILE A 146 32.63 -14.44 17.03
CA ILE A 146 31.80 -13.87 18.09
C ILE A 146 32.57 -12.71 18.73
N PRO A 147 32.04 -11.48 18.72
CA PRO A 147 32.70 -10.32 19.30
C PRO A 147 32.86 -10.46 20.82
N ARG A 148 33.94 -9.90 21.38
CA ARG A 148 34.16 -9.87 22.85
C ARG A 148 33.58 -8.60 23.49
N ASN A 149 33.43 -7.55 22.71
CA ASN A 149 32.95 -6.21 23.09
C ASN A 149 32.15 -5.58 21.93
N SER A 150 31.46 -4.47 22.21
CA SER A 150 30.59 -3.76 21.26
C SER A 150 31.34 -3.12 20.09
N GLU A 151 32.62 -2.75 20.24
CA GLU A 151 33.40 -2.01 19.24
C GLU A 151 33.65 -2.76 17.92
N ASN A 152 33.35 -4.06 17.84
CA ASN A 152 33.41 -4.84 16.59
C ASN A 152 32.16 -5.74 16.43
N GLY A 153 31.04 -5.35 17.04
CA GLY A 153 29.84 -6.16 17.14
C GLY A 153 28.83 -5.96 16.02
N GLU A 154 28.94 -4.87 15.26
CA GLU A 154 27.92 -4.41 14.33
C GLU A 154 27.56 -5.45 13.26
N GLU A 155 28.55 -5.98 12.53
CA GLU A 155 28.31 -7.02 11.51
C GLU A 155 27.63 -8.27 12.12
N PHE A 156 28.01 -8.65 13.34
CA PHE A 156 27.44 -9.81 14.04
C PHE A 156 25.99 -9.55 14.45
N ILE A 157 25.69 -8.36 14.96
CA ILE A 157 24.33 -7.94 15.35
C ILE A 157 23.43 -7.82 14.12
N GLN A 158 23.89 -7.21 13.03
CA GLN A 158 23.12 -7.13 11.78
C GLN A 158 22.75 -8.52 11.25
N ARG A 159 23.74 -9.45 11.24
CA ARG A 159 23.49 -10.83 10.82
C ARG A 159 22.52 -11.54 11.75
N TYR A 160 22.64 -11.34 13.07
CA TYR A 160 21.70 -11.88 14.05
C TYR A 160 20.27 -11.36 13.81
N ILE A 161 20.09 -10.04 13.67
CA ILE A 161 18.77 -9.41 13.47
C ILE A 161 18.12 -9.89 12.18
N LEU A 162 18.87 -10.00 11.08
CA LEU A 162 18.33 -10.51 9.82
C LEU A 162 18.04 -12.02 9.85
N THR A 163 18.80 -12.78 10.64
CA THR A 163 18.48 -14.20 10.93
C THR A 163 17.22 -14.30 11.79
N LEU A 164 17.05 -13.41 12.76
CA LEU A 164 15.85 -13.32 13.59
C LEU A 164 14.63 -12.97 12.74
N LEU A 165 14.75 -11.97 11.87
CA LEU A 165 13.71 -11.62 10.90
C LEU A 165 13.27 -12.86 10.09
N TYR A 166 14.22 -13.62 9.56
CA TYR A 166 13.94 -14.86 8.84
C TYR A 166 13.11 -15.83 9.70
N PHE A 167 13.54 -16.14 10.93
CA PHE A 167 12.80 -17.10 11.76
C PHE A 167 11.48 -16.58 12.33
N SER A 168 11.40 -15.27 12.62
CA SER A 168 10.18 -14.63 13.12
C SER A 168 9.09 -14.57 12.07
N THR A 169 9.46 -14.63 10.78
CA THR A 169 8.54 -14.49 9.66
C THR A 169 8.39 -15.75 8.80
N GLU A 170 8.64 -16.91 9.40
CA GLU A 170 8.56 -18.23 8.75
C GLU A 170 9.43 -18.34 7.48
N GLY A 171 10.68 -17.92 7.57
CA GLY A 171 11.66 -17.89 6.48
C GLY A 171 11.77 -19.16 5.65
N GLU A 172 11.60 -20.33 6.27
CA GLU A 172 11.55 -21.62 5.58
C GLU A 172 10.43 -21.74 4.53
N ASN A 173 9.38 -20.94 4.65
CA ASN A 173 8.20 -20.92 3.79
C ASN A 173 8.18 -19.75 2.81
N TRP A 174 9.19 -18.87 2.84
CA TRP A 174 9.31 -17.75 1.92
C TRP A 174 9.36 -18.21 0.46
N ASN A 175 8.71 -17.46 -0.43
CA ASN A 175 8.69 -17.78 -1.87
C ASN A 175 10.08 -17.70 -2.51
N ASN A 176 10.89 -16.74 -2.07
CA ASN A 176 12.28 -16.55 -2.48
C ASN A 176 13.18 -16.47 -1.24
N ASP A 177 14.25 -17.26 -1.25
CA ASP A 177 15.19 -17.35 -0.13
C ASP A 177 16.08 -16.11 0.06
N MET A 178 16.20 -15.26 -0.97
CA MET A 178 17.13 -14.12 -1.06
C MET A 178 18.54 -14.38 -0.49
N ARG A 179 19.02 -15.63 -0.60
CA ARG A 179 20.31 -16.08 -0.02
C ARG A 179 20.43 -15.89 1.50
N PHE A 180 19.33 -15.70 2.22
CA PHE A 180 19.33 -15.71 3.67
C PHE A 180 19.85 -17.04 4.20
N LEU A 181 20.52 -16.99 5.34
CA LEU A 181 21.13 -18.16 5.97
C LEU A 181 22.19 -18.88 5.10
N THR A 182 22.79 -18.18 4.15
CA THR A 182 23.92 -18.69 3.35
C THR A 182 25.26 -18.13 3.83
N LYS A 183 26.37 -18.62 3.24
CA LYS A 183 27.73 -18.12 3.52
C LYS A 183 28.00 -16.71 2.97
N ALA A 184 27.04 -16.14 2.24
CA ALA A 184 27.14 -14.79 1.74
C ALA A 184 27.24 -13.79 2.90
N ASP A 185 27.91 -12.68 2.64
CA ASP A 185 27.89 -11.55 3.56
C ASP A 185 26.43 -11.11 3.77
N THR A 186 26.13 -10.57 4.94
CA THR A 186 24.77 -10.08 5.26
C THR A 186 24.31 -9.03 4.25
N CYS A 187 25.24 -8.26 3.68
CA CYS A 187 24.97 -7.28 2.63
C CYS A 187 24.66 -7.89 1.25
N ASP A 188 24.84 -9.20 1.10
CA ASP A 188 24.52 -10.00 -0.08
C ASP A 188 23.33 -10.95 0.17
N TRP A 189 22.64 -10.81 1.31
CA TRP A 189 21.35 -11.48 1.57
C TRP A 189 20.24 -10.75 0.84
N ASN A 190 20.36 -10.76 -0.49
CA ASN A 190 19.45 -10.12 -1.40
C ASN A 190 19.35 -10.84 -2.75
N ARG A 191 18.40 -10.38 -3.57
CA ARG A 191 18.34 -10.66 -5.00
C ARG A 191 18.20 -9.37 -5.78
N ARG A 192 18.83 -9.35 -6.95
CA ARG A 192 18.79 -8.24 -7.91
C ARG A 192 17.83 -8.56 -9.04
N PHE A 193 16.90 -7.67 -9.31
CA PHE A 193 15.94 -7.78 -10.39
C PHE A 193 15.96 -6.49 -11.22
N ALA A 194 15.86 -6.63 -12.54
CA ALA A 194 15.65 -5.49 -13.44
C ALA A 194 14.21 -5.56 -13.97
N ASP A 195 13.50 -4.44 -13.88
CA ASP A 195 12.11 -4.30 -14.34
C ASP A 195 11.98 -4.04 -15.85
N GLY A 196 13.07 -4.23 -16.61
CA GLY A 196 13.14 -3.88 -18.03
C GLY A 196 13.54 -2.42 -18.29
N SER A 197 13.75 -1.61 -17.25
CA SER A 197 14.43 -0.31 -17.33
C SER A 197 15.94 -0.43 -17.02
N GLU A 198 16.66 0.70 -16.96
CA GLU A 198 18.05 0.74 -16.49
C GLU A 198 18.18 0.59 -14.96
N ASN A 199 17.05 0.50 -14.24
CA ASN A 199 17.04 0.40 -12.78
C ASN A 199 17.20 -1.04 -12.30
N ILE A 200 17.89 -1.19 -11.16
CA ILE A 200 18.12 -2.47 -10.51
C ILE A 200 17.53 -2.41 -9.11
N PHE A 201 16.55 -3.26 -8.87
CA PHE A 201 15.91 -3.42 -7.57
C PHE A 201 16.65 -4.49 -6.77
N ILE A 202 16.80 -4.23 -5.47
CA ILE A 202 17.46 -5.13 -4.53
C ILE A 202 16.43 -5.54 -3.49
N LEU A 203 15.95 -6.77 -3.59
CA LEU A 203 15.06 -7.40 -2.60
C LEU A 203 15.91 -8.07 -1.53
N GLY A 204 15.62 -7.84 -0.25
CA GLY A 204 16.40 -8.32 0.89
C GLY A 204 17.18 -7.19 1.56
N ALA A 205 18.37 -7.51 2.07
CA ALA A 205 19.24 -6.55 2.74
C ALA A 205 20.15 -5.81 1.75
N ARG A 206 20.31 -4.49 1.92
CA ARG A 206 21.28 -3.68 1.18
C ARG A 206 22.08 -2.82 2.16
N CYS A 207 23.39 -2.74 1.92
CA CYS A 207 24.30 -2.01 2.78
C CYS A 207 24.99 -0.82 2.10
N GLU A 208 25.41 0.13 2.92
CA GLU A 208 26.43 1.15 2.59
C GLU A 208 27.58 1.01 3.59
N ASN A 209 28.81 0.83 3.10
CA ASN A 209 30.00 0.65 3.95
C ASN A 209 29.84 -0.47 5.01
N ASN A 210 29.29 -1.64 4.60
CA ASN A 210 28.97 -2.80 5.45
C ASN A 210 27.88 -2.59 6.51
N VAL A 211 27.19 -1.43 6.49
CA VAL A 211 26.08 -1.15 7.40
C VAL A 211 24.77 -1.31 6.64
N VAL A 212 23.83 -2.08 7.18
CA VAL A 212 22.50 -2.31 6.59
C VAL A 212 21.74 -0.99 6.57
N LYS A 213 21.41 -0.53 5.37
CA LYS A 213 20.64 0.71 5.13
C LYS A 213 19.22 0.41 4.64
N GLN A 214 18.97 -0.79 4.14
CA GLN A 214 17.66 -1.18 3.64
C GLN A 214 17.39 -2.65 3.95
N ILE A 215 16.15 -2.92 4.32
CA ILE A 215 15.53 -4.24 4.34
C ILE A 215 14.23 -4.10 3.55
N TRP A 216 14.13 -4.79 2.41
CA TRP A 216 12.97 -4.69 1.53
C TRP A 216 12.56 -6.06 1.00
N ILE A 217 11.51 -6.65 1.56
CA ILE A 217 11.06 -8.02 1.25
C ILE A 217 9.56 -8.00 0.91
N PRO A 218 9.19 -7.45 -0.27
CA PRO A 218 7.80 -7.42 -0.72
C PRO A 218 7.36 -8.78 -1.28
N SER A 219 6.06 -9.06 -1.22
CA SER A 219 5.43 -10.17 -1.96
C SER A 219 6.09 -11.54 -1.81
N ASN A 220 6.58 -11.87 -0.61
CA ASN A 220 7.40 -13.05 -0.39
C ASN A 220 6.76 -14.11 0.52
N GLY A 221 5.50 -13.89 0.90
CA GLY A 221 4.71 -14.83 1.71
C GLY A 221 5.14 -14.87 3.18
N LEU A 222 5.71 -13.77 3.70
CA LEU A 222 6.05 -13.66 5.12
C LEU A 222 4.78 -13.75 5.98
N ALA A 223 4.87 -14.41 7.13
CA ALA A 223 3.77 -14.56 8.08
C ALA A 223 4.24 -14.29 9.51
N GLY A 224 3.34 -14.04 10.45
CA GLY A 224 3.71 -13.80 11.86
C GLY A 224 4.12 -12.35 12.12
N THR A 225 4.96 -12.11 13.12
CA THR A 225 5.31 -10.75 13.58
C THR A 225 6.72 -10.33 13.19
N LEU A 226 6.91 -9.07 12.81
CA LEU A 226 8.23 -8.49 12.65
C LEU A 226 8.91 -8.31 14.02
N PRO A 227 10.21 -8.65 14.18
CA PRO A 227 10.98 -8.44 15.41
C PRO A 227 11.39 -6.96 15.53
N PHE A 228 10.42 -6.05 15.66
CA PHE A 228 10.67 -4.61 15.62
C PHE A 228 11.64 -4.16 16.72
N ASP A 229 11.55 -4.72 17.93
CA ASP A 229 12.43 -4.36 19.05
C ASP A 229 13.91 -4.60 18.73
N GLU A 230 14.23 -5.64 17.98
CA GLU A 230 15.60 -5.88 17.53
C GLU A 230 15.93 -5.12 16.25
N LEU A 231 14.97 -4.97 15.32
CA LEU A 231 15.16 -4.19 14.09
C LEU A 231 15.52 -2.73 14.37
N THR A 232 14.98 -2.13 15.44
CA THR A 232 15.28 -0.74 15.84
C THR A 232 16.74 -0.52 16.23
N GLN A 233 17.52 -1.58 16.48
CA GLN A 233 18.97 -1.49 16.70
C GLN A 233 19.75 -1.19 15.42
N LEU A 234 19.15 -1.41 14.25
CA LEU A 234 19.71 -1.01 12.96
C LEU A 234 19.50 0.49 12.74
N THR A 235 19.99 1.32 13.64
CA THR A 235 19.75 2.79 13.70
C THR A 235 20.11 3.56 12.43
N SER A 236 20.93 2.95 11.57
CA SER A 236 21.33 3.42 10.26
C SER A 236 20.33 3.11 9.13
N LEU A 237 19.25 2.38 9.41
CA LEU A 237 18.28 1.96 8.40
C LEU A 237 17.54 3.16 7.81
N ARG A 238 17.42 3.18 6.48
CA ARG A 238 16.71 4.18 5.67
C ARG A 238 15.42 3.64 5.05
N THR A 239 15.35 2.33 4.81
CA THR A 239 14.20 1.68 4.18
C THR A 239 13.82 0.42 4.93
N LEU A 240 12.55 0.35 5.34
CA LEU A 240 11.92 -0.82 5.92
C LEU A 240 10.67 -1.12 5.10
N GLY A 241 10.72 -2.18 4.27
CA GLY A 241 9.64 -2.54 3.36
C GLY A 241 9.26 -4.02 3.43
N PHE A 242 7.99 -4.31 3.70
CA PHE A 242 7.44 -5.67 3.85
C PHE A 242 6.03 -5.78 3.24
N GLU A 243 5.75 -5.01 2.21
CA GLU A 243 4.44 -4.92 1.59
C GLU A 243 4.01 -6.23 0.89
N PHE A 244 2.70 -6.48 0.80
CA PHE A 244 2.08 -7.61 0.08
C PHE A 244 2.49 -9.01 0.59
N ASN A 245 2.74 -9.16 1.89
CA ASN A 245 2.97 -10.47 2.49
C ASN A 245 1.69 -11.12 3.04
N GLN A 246 0.58 -10.37 3.12
CA GLN A 246 -0.80 -10.78 3.46
C GLN A 246 -1.02 -11.40 4.84
N ASN A 247 0.02 -11.94 5.49
CA ASN A 247 -0.07 -12.63 6.78
C ASN A 247 0.89 -12.06 7.85
N LEU A 248 1.54 -10.92 7.57
CA LEU A 248 2.30 -10.21 8.61
C LEU A 248 1.33 -9.47 9.53
N GLU A 249 1.46 -9.75 10.82
CA GLU A 249 0.64 -9.18 11.89
C GLU A 249 1.51 -8.46 12.94
N GLY A 250 0.86 -7.84 13.91
CA GLY A 250 1.50 -7.12 15.01
C GLY A 250 1.21 -5.62 14.97
N THR A 251 2.05 -4.84 15.63
CA THR A 251 1.90 -3.38 15.80
C THR A 251 3.24 -2.69 15.55
N ILE A 252 3.23 -1.41 15.17
CA ILE A 252 4.44 -0.57 15.16
C ILE A 252 4.73 -0.15 16.61
N PRO A 253 5.90 -0.47 17.20
CA PRO A 253 6.19 -0.16 18.60
C PRO A 253 6.74 1.27 18.80
N ASP A 254 6.68 1.75 20.05
CA ASP A 254 7.13 3.10 20.42
C ASP A 254 8.62 3.36 20.12
N ASN A 255 9.49 2.34 20.18
CA ASN A 255 10.90 2.49 19.87
C ASN A 255 11.20 2.56 18.36
N ILE A 256 10.20 2.56 17.47
CA ILE A 256 10.42 2.76 16.02
C ILE A 256 11.20 4.06 15.72
N SER A 257 11.05 5.07 16.59
CA SER A 257 11.75 6.35 16.48
C SER A 257 13.27 6.27 16.64
N ASP A 258 13.80 5.16 17.18
CA ASP A 258 15.25 4.94 17.28
C ASP A 258 15.90 4.79 15.89
N LEU A 259 15.11 4.44 14.87
CA LEU A 259 15.48 4.47 13.45
C LEU A 259 15.45 5.91 12.91
N SER A 260 16.29 6.78 13.46
CA SER A 260 16.28 8.23 13.15
C SER A 260 16.67 8.58 11.70
N GLU A 261 17.34 7.67 10.98
CA GLU A 261 17.67 7.80 9.54
C GLU A 261 16.56 7.26 8.62
N LEU A 262 15.47 6.70 9.17
CA LEU A 262 14.46 6.02 8.35
C LEU A 262 13.72 7.02 7.45
N GLU A 263 13.77 6.76 6.15
CA GLU A 263 13.15 7.58 5.10
C GLU A 263 11.87 6.95 4.56
N ILE A 264 11.80 5.61 4.55
CA ILE A 264 10.70 4.84 3.96
C ILE A 264 10.23 3.76 4.92
N ILE A 265 8.95 3.81 5.24
CA ILE A 265 8.20 2.70 5.86
C ILE A 265 7.16 2.23 4.84
N SER A 266 7.25 0.98 4.40
CA SER A 266 6.26 0.34 3.55
C SER A 266 5.80 -0.98 4.16
N LEU A 267 4.56 -1.02 4.64
CA LEU A 267 3.95 -2.20 5.28
C LEU A 267 2.61 -2.56 4.63
N SER A 268 2.31 -1.97 3.47
CA SER A 268 1.04 -2.08 2.77
C SER A 268 0.60 -3.53 2.54
N ASN A 269 -0.71 -3.78 2.45
CA ASN A 269 -1.26 -5.10 2.10
C ASN A 269 -0.80 -6.23 3.06
N ASN A 270 -1.09 -6.04 4.34
CA ASN A 270 -0.84 -7.00 5.42
C ASN A 270 -2.00 -6.99 6.42
N ILE A 271 -1.81 -7.49 7.64
CA ILE A 271 -2.81 -7.50 8.71
C ILE A 271 -2.26 -6.86 9.99
N PHE A 272 -1.44 -5.80 9.84
CA PHE A 272 -0.95 -5.03 10.97
C PHE A 272 -2.10 -4.28 11.66
N THR A 273 -2.00 -4.14 12.97
CA THR A 273 -3.03 -3.53 13.83
C THR A 273 -2.40 -2.45 14.72
N GLY A 274 -3.22 -1.85 15.59
CA GLY A 274 -2.76 -0.90 16.59
C GLY A 274 -2.84 0.54 16.11
N ILE A 275 -2.09 1.43 16.76
CA ILE A 275 -2.05 2.87 16.45
C ILE A 275 -0.66 3.27 15.98
N LEU A 276 -0.54 4.42 15.31
CA LEU A 276 0.77 5.03 15.08
C LEU A 276 1.32 5.59 16.41
N PRO A 277 2.50 5.14 16.87
CA PRO A 277 3.02 5.58 18.15
C PRO A 277 3.41 7.06 18.14
N ASP A 278 3.20 7.75 19.27
CA ASP A 278 3.50 9.19 19.42
C ASP A 278 4.96 9.52 19.12
N SER A 279 5.87 8.57 19.35
CA SER A 279 7.30 8.70 19.08
C SER A 279 7.64 8.93 17.61
N MET A 280 6.76 8.55 16.67
CA MET A 280 6.96 8.83 15.23
C MET A 280 7.09 10.33 14.95
N ALA A 281 6.61 11.21 15.82
CA ALA A 281 6.81 12.66 15.71
C ALA A 281 8.29 13.07 15.72
N ALA A 282 9.20 12.21 16.18
CA ALA A 282 10.65 12.44 16.14
C ALA A 282 11.31 11.99 14.82
N MET A 283 10.61 11.25 13.95
CA MET A 283 11.15 10.64 12.74
C MET A 283 11.23 11.64 11.58
N THR A 284 11.99 12.72 11.79
CA THR A 284 12.06 13.85 10.84
C THR A 284 12.67 13.51 9.47
N SER A 285 13.36 12.36 9.33
CA SER A 285 13.89 11.87 8.06
C SER A 285 12.83 11.18 7.18
N LEU A 286 11.67 10.83 7.75
CA LEU A 286 10.63 10.07 7.06
C LEU A 286 10.05 10.87 5.89
N LYS A 287 10.04 10.24 4.72
CA LYS A 287 9.52 10.79 3.47
C LYS A 287 8.29 10.03 3.00
N PHE A 288 8.35 8.70 3.03
CA PHE A 288 7.28 7.84 2.54
C PHE A 288 6.74 6.99 3.68
N LEU A 289 5.45 7.14 3.94
CA LEU A 289 4.68 6.30 4.86
C LEU A 289 3.59 5.61 4.05
N MET A 290 3.78 4.32 3.79
CA MET A 290 2.85 3.48 3.03
C MET A 290 2.43 2.32 3.91
N ILE A 291 1.24 2.40 4.49
CA ILE A 291 0.70 1.41 5.43
C ILE A 291 -0.77 1.10 5.14
N ASP A 292 -1.18 1.40 3.90
CA ASP A 292 -2.48 1.09 3.31
C ASP A 292 -2.82 -0.41 3.33
N ASP A 293 -4.10 -0.75 3.20
CA ASP A 293 -4.59 -2.14 3.21
C ASP A 293 -4.12 -2.93 4.46
N ASN A 294 -4.46 -2.43 5.65
CA ASN A 294 -4.15 -3.03 6.94
C ASN A 294 -5.31 -2.82 7.93
N ASP A 295 -5.12 -3.21 9.20
CA ASP A 295 -6.08 -3.03 10.29
C ASP A 295 -5.61 -1.96 11.30
N PHE A 296 -4.81 -0.96 10.88
CA PHE A 296 -4.37 0.14 11.76
C PHE A 296 -5.55 1.04 12.16
N SER A 297 -5.45 1.71 13.30
CA SER A 297 -6.53 2.48 13.91
C SER A 297 -6.03 3.71 14.66
N GLY A 298 -6.96 4.51 15.19
CA GLY A 298 -6.66 5.69 15.99
C GLY A 298 -6.30 6.91 15.15
N GLU A 299 -5.82 7.97 15.80
CA GLU A 299 -5.47 9.22 15.13
C GLU A 299 -4.02 9.22 14.61
N ILE A 300 -3.75 10.03 13.58
CA ILE A 300 -2.43 10.11 12.94
C ILE A 300 -1.60 11.33 13.38
N LYS A 301 -1.88 11.90 14.57
CA LYS A 301 -1.22 13.11 15.09
C LYS A 301 0.30 13.02 15.17
N SER A 302 0.84 11.81 15.27
CA SER A 302 2.28 11.56 15.34
C SER A 302 3.01 11.87 14.03
N VAL A 303 2.31 11.93 12.89
CA VAL A 303 2.94 12.12 11.57
C VAL A 303 2.55 13.43 10.87
N VAL A 304 1.45 14.08 11.27
CA VAL A 304 0.94 15.30 10.59
C VAL A 304 1.89 16.50 10.60
N SER A 305 2.88 16.52 11.49
CA SER A 305 3.86 17.62 11.60
C SER A 305 5.25 17.24 11.08
N LEU A 306 5.43 16.07 10.45
CA LEU A 306 6.73 15.66 9.95
C LEU A 306 7.13 16.50 8.72
N PRO A 307 8.32 17.12 8.73
CA PRO A 307 8.65 18.19 7.79
C PRO A 307 9.02 17.70 6.38
N ASN A 308 9.40 16.43 6.25
CA ASN A 308 9.93 15.85 5.02
C ASN A 308 9.00 14.82 4.39
N LEU A 309 7.77 14.65 4.90
CA LEU A 309 6.81 13.74 4.30
C LEU A 309 6.46 14.21 2.88
N GLU A 310 6.56 13.27 1.96
CA GLU A 310 6.28 13.42 0.53
C GLU A 310 5.09 12.57 0.11
N LEU A 311 5.01 11.34 0.62
CA LEU A 311 3.91 10.41 0.36
C LEU A 311 3.35 9.88 1.67
N VAL A 312 2.03 9.94 1.79
CA VAL A 312 1.28 9.37 2.91
C VAL A 312 0.12 8.58 2.32
N TYR A 313 0.22 7.25 2.38
CA TYR A 313 -0.78 6.28 1.92
C TYR A 313 -1.25 5.46 3.10
N LEU A 314 -2.46 5.77 3.55
CA LEU A 314 -3.11 5.19 4.73
C LEU A 314 -4.47 4.57 4.37
N GLU A 315 -4.80 4.48 3.09
CA GLU A 315 -6.08 4.01 2.59
C GLU A 315 -6.42 2.59 3.08
N ASP A 316 -7.72 2.26 3.12
CA ASP A 316 -8.21 0.95 3.54
C ASP A 316 -7.67 0.52 4.93
N ASN A 317 -7.95 1.34 5.95
CA ASN A 317 -7.62 1.09 7.36
C ASN A 317 -8.80 1.51 8.27
N PHE A 318 -8.58 1.55 9.60
CA PHE A 318 -9.52 2.05 10.60
C PHE A 318 -9.05 3.34 11.27
N PHE A 319 -8.24 4.17 10.60
CA PHE A 319 -7.82 5.46 11.15
C PHE A 319 -9.01 6.37 11.37
N GLU A 320 -8.93 7.17 12.42
CA GLU A 320 -9.96 8.15 12.80
C GLU A 320 -9.31 9.51 13.11
N GLY A 321 -10.14 10.49 13.43
CA GLY A 321 -9.71 11.83 13.79
C GLY A 321 -10.37 12.90 12.92
N GLU A 322 -10.21 14.14 13.36
CA GLU A 322 -10.76 15.31 12.67
C GLU A 322 -9.70 15.90 11.71
N ILE A 323 -10.07 16.03 10.44
CA ILE A 323 -9.34 16.81 9.44
C ILE A 323 -9.83 18.26 9.57
N ASP A 324 -8.91 19.15 9.96
CA ASP A 324 -9.13 20.58 10.15
C ASP A 324 -7.91 21.40 9.68
N ASP A 325 -7.93 22.71 9.93
CA ASP A 325 -6.84 23.62 9.56
C ASP A 325 -5.48 23.28 10.23
N SER A 326 -5.45 22.41 11.24
CA SER A 326 -4.23 21.94 11.89
C SER A 326 -3.64 20.67 11.26
N PHE A 327 -4.36 20.06 10.33
CA PHE A 327 -3.97 18.80 9.70
C PHE A 327 -2.96 19.05 8.58
N PHE A 328 -1.71 18.59 8.74
CA PHE A 328 -0.58 18.91 7.85
C PHE A 328 -0.45 20.42 7.56
N PRO A 329 -0.22 21.26 8.60
CA PRO A 329 -0.44 22.71 8.50
C PRO A 329 0.55 23.42 7.58
N GLU A 330 1.77 22.88 7.41
CA GLU A 330 2.84 23.50 6.62
C GLU A 330 3.41 22.59 5.53
N ALA A 331 2.99 21.31 5.48
CA ALA A 331 3.69 20.17 4.86
C ALA A 331 4.28 20.48 3.45
N PRO A 332 5.52 21.00 3.37
CA PRO A 332 5.97 21.71 2.17
C PRO A 332 6.43 20.73 1.08
N MET A 333 6.71 19.50 1.47
CA MET A 333 7.18 18.42 0.61
C MET A 333 6.06 17.45 0.22
N LEU A 334 4.87 17.57 0.81
CA LEU A 334 3.78 16.60 0.66
C LEU A 334 3.19 16.67 -0.75
N LYS A 335 3.44 15.62 -1.52
CA LYS A 335 2.96 15.47 -2.90
C LYS A 335 1.70 14.64 -2.92
N HIS A 336 1.68 13.50 -2.25
CA HIS A 336 0.55 12.59 -2.28
C HIS A 336 0.03 12.34 -0.87
N LEU A 337 -1.27 12.59 -0.69
CA LEU A 337 -2.00 12.30 0.53
C LEU A 337 -3.23 11.47 0.16
N ASP A 338 -3.20 10.19 0.52
CA ASP A 338 -4.31 9.25 0.38
C ASP A 338 -4.73 8.78 1.77
N LEU A 339 -5.93 9.19 2.16
CA LEU A 339 -6.55 8.85 3.44
C LEU A 339 -7.89 8.14 3.22
N SER A 340 -8.12 7.65 2.01
CA SER A 340 -9.41 7.12 1.61
C SER A 340 -9.83 5.87 2.39
N ASP A 341 -11.13 5.57 2.40
CA ASP A 341 -11.69 4.37 3.04
C ASP A 341 -11.21 4.17 4.49
N ASN A 342 -11.39 5.21 5.30
CA ASN A 342 -11.09 5.24 6.74
C ASN A 342 -12.28 5.83 7.53
N GLY A 343 -12.07 6.16 8.80
CA GLY A 343 -13.03 6.81 9.69
C GLY A 343 -12.71 8.28 9.98
N PHE A 344 -12.06 9.00 9.06
CA PHE A 344 -11.80 10.43 9.25
C PHE A 344 -13.08 11.26 9.20
N SER A 345 -13.09 12.36 9.95
CA SER A 345 -14.20 13.32 10.04
C SER A 345 -13.71 14.74 9.82
N GLY A 346 -14.61 15.74 9.85
CA GLY A 346 -14.24 17.15 9.80
C GLY A 346 -14.46 17.76 8.42
N THR A 347 -13.56 18.64 7.95
CA THR A 347 -13.74 19.39 6.70
C THR A 347 -12.47 19.43 5.87
N VAL A 348 -12.60 19.56 4.55
CA VAL A 348 -11.43 19.70 3.66
C VAL A 348 -10.75 21.06 3.90
N PRO A 349 -9.52 21.11 4.45
CA PRO A 349 -8.87 22.35 4.81
C PRO A 349 -8.43 23.16 3.58
N PRO A 350 -8.59 24.49 3.58
CA PRO A 350 -8.22 25.33 2.45
C PRO A 350 -6.70 25.39 2.20
N HIS A 351 -5.85 25.15 3.21
CA HIS A 351 -4.39 25.27 3.06
C HIS A 351 -3.79 24.20 2.15
N PHE A 352 -4.46 23.05 1.95
CA PHE A 352 -4.06 22.08 0.92
C PHE A 352 -4.03 22.66 -0.49
N PHE A 353 -4.75 23.77 -0.71
CA PHE A 353 -4.86 24.45 -2.00
C PHE A 353 -4.12 25.81 -2.03
N VAL A 354 -3.31 26.11 -1.01
CA VAL A 354 -2.50 27.35 -0.90
C VAL A 354 -1.03 26.99 -0.84
N GLU A 355 -0.22 27.43 -1.82
CA GLU A 355 1.26 27.25 -1.82
C GLU A 355 1.71 25.80 -1.51
N SER A 356 1.00 24.83 -2.08
CA SER A 356 1.16 23.41 -1.80
C SER A 356 1.92 22.68 -2.92
N SER A 357 2.76 21.71 -2.53
CA SER A 357 3.40 20.77 -3.45
C SER A 357 2.49 19.58 -3.81
N LEU A 358 1.27 19.55 -3.28
CA LEU A 358 0.33 18.46 -3.43
C LEU A 358 -0.09 18.26 -4.88
N GLU A 359 0.08 17.03 -5.35
CA GLU A 359 -0.29 16.53 -6.67
C GLU A 359 -1.51 15.60 -6.59
N VAL A 360 -1.66 14.87 -5.48
CA VAL A 360 -2.76 13.93 -5.24
C VAL A 360 -3.35 14.18 -3.87
N LEU A 361 -4.64 14.47 -3.83
CA LEU A 361 -5.45 14.46 -2.63
C LEU A 361 -6.61 13.49 -2.82
N ASP A 362 -6.59 12.40 -2.05
CA ASP A 362 -7.68 11.44 -1.99
C ASP A 362 -8.17 11.31 -0.55
N LEU A 363 -9.44 11.68 -0.34
CA LEU A 363 -10.14 11.60 0.94
C LEU A 363 -11.44 10.81 0.80
N HIS A 364 -11.60 10.01 -0.26
CA HIS A 364 -12.88 9.35 -0.52
C HIS A 364 -13.25 8.33 0.58
N GLY A 365 -14.54 7.97 0.67
CA GLY A 365 -14.97 6.91 1.58
C GLY A 365 -14.89 7.24 3.08
N ASN A 366 -14.67 8.50 3.45
CA ASN A 366 -14.66 8.95 4.85
C ASN A 366 -15.99 9.64 5.20
N ILE A 367 -17.02 8.83 5.48
CA ILE A 367 -18.42 9.27 5.53
C ILE A 367 -18.71 10.50 6.42
N ASP A 368 -17.89 10.78 7.42
CA ASP A 368 -18.03 11.90 8.35
C ASP A 368 -17.21 13.16 7.96
N ILE A 369 -16.54 13.17 6.80
CA ILE A 369 -16.03 14.40 6.18
C ILE A 369 -17.21 15.18 5.60
N GLU A 370 -17.45 16.35 6.16
CA GLU A 370 -18.61 17.19 5.86
C GLU A 370 -18.21 18.63 5.51
N GLY A 371 -19.16 19.56 5.61
CA GLY A 371 -18.95 20.98 5.31
C GLY A 371 -19.04 21.27 3.81
N ASN A 372 -18.47 22.40 3.39
CA ASN A 372 -18.44 22.82 1.99
C ASN A 372 -17.04 22.60 1.42
N LEU A 373 -16.95 22.45 0.09
CA LEU A 373 -15.66 22.58 -0.60
C LEU A 373 -15.03 23.95 -0.29
N PRO A 374 -13.72 24.00 0.04
CA PRO A 374 -13.03 25.26 0.29
C PRO A 374 -12.86 26.06 -1.01
N GLN A 375 -12.39 27.30 -0.89
CA GLN A 375 -11.96 28.05 -2.06
C GLN A 375 -10.59 27.57 -2.53
N PHE A 376 -10.33 27.67 -3.84
CA PHE A 376 -9.06 27.30 -4.46
C PHE A 376 -8.33 28.57 -4.96
N PRO A 377 -7.58 29.28 -4.11
CA PRO A 377 -7.14 30.65 -4.41
C PRO A 377 -5.96 30.77 -5.40
N VAL A 378 -5.25 29.68 -5.71
CA VAL A 378 -4.03 29.69 -6.54
C VAL A 378 -4.32 29.20 -7.96
N GLU A 379 -4.09 30.03 -8.98
CA GLU A 379 -4.39 29.74 -10.41
C GLU A 379 -3.48 28.68 -11.07
N GLN A 380 -2.49 28.14 -10.35
CA GLN A 380 -1.53 27.15 -10.84
C GLN A 380 -1.13 26.15 -9.74
N SER A 381 -2.13 25.45 -9.19
CA SER A 381 -1.87 24.33 -8.27
C SER A 381 -1.13 23.19 -8.99
N ASN A 382 -0.27 22.47 -8.27
CA ASN A 382 0.36 21.23 -8.75
C ASN A 382 -0.62 20.04 -8.75
N LEU A 383 -1.84 20.23 -8.22
CA LEU A 383 -2.83 19.19 -8.05
C LEU A 383 -3.28 18.61 -9.39
N LYS A 384 -3.12 17.30 -9.52
CA LYS A 384 -3.52 16.48 -10.68
C LYS A 384 -4.74 15.64 -10.36
N VAL A 385 -4.89 15.20 -9.12
CA VAL A 385 -5.99 14.34 -8.65
C VAL A 385 -6.64 14.96 -7.42
N LEU A 386 -7.95 15.16 -7.50
CA LEU A 386 -8.81 15.50 -6.38
C LEU A 386 -9.97 14.50 -6.32
N ALA A 387 -9.89 13.57 -5.38
CA ALA A 387 -10.92 12.56 -5.14
C ALA A 387 -11.53 12.78 -3.75
N LEU A 388 -12.80 13.16 -3.73
CA LEU A 388 -13.56 13.47 -2.52
C LEU A 388 -14.90 12.72 -2.51
N HIS A 389 -15.03 11.66 -3.30
CA HIS A 389 -16.29 10.93 -3.45
C HIS A 389 -16.66 10.14 -2.20
N GLU A 390 -17.93 9.77 -2.07
CA GLU A 390 -18.41 8.96 -0.93
C GLU A 390 -18.14 9.61 0.45
N ASN A 391 -18.34 10.93 0.53
CA ASN A 391 -18.26 11.72 1.76
C ASN A 391 -19.61 12.41 2.05
N SER A 392 -19.66 13.23 3.09
CA SER A 392 -20.82 14.05 3.45
C SER A 392 -20.67 15.53 3.05
N ILE A 393 -19.88 15.84 2.02
CA ILE A 393 -19.63 17.21 1.57
C ILE A 393 -20.89 17.79 0.95
N SER A 394 -21.21 19.03 1.32
CA SER A 394 -22.42 19.76 0.94
C SER A 394 -22.10 21.14 0.35
N GLY A 395 -23.12 21.97 0.14
CA GLY A 395 -22.94 23.30 -0.42
C GLY A 395 -22.78 23.28 -1.94
N HIS A 396 -22.00 24.21 -2.50
CA HIS A 396 -21.86 24.38 -3.95
C HIS A 396 -20.43 24.07 -4.38
N ILE A 397 -20.23 23.68 -5.64
CA ILE A 397 -18.90 23.72 -6.26
C ILE A 397 -18.51 25.20 -6.43
N PRO A 398 -17.46 25.70 -5.76
CA PRO A 398 -17.10 27.11 -5.85
C PRO A 398 -16.47 27.41 -7.23
N PRO A 399 -16.72 28.59 -7.82
CA PRO A 399 -16.12 28.96 -9.11
C PRO A 399 -14.58 28.95 -9.11
N SER A 400 -13.94 29.08 -7.95
CA SER A 400 -12.49 28.97 -7.82
C SER A 400 -11.96 27.58 -8.20
N ILE A 401 -12.80 26.54 -8.33
CA ILE A 401 -12.38 25.23 -8.85
C ILE A 401 -11.65 25.35 -10.19
N GLY A 402 -12.05 26.32 -11.03
CA GLY A 402 -11.42 26.60 -12.31
C GLY A 402 -9.96 27.06 -12.21
N ASN A 403 -9.44 27.34 -11.01
CA ASN A 403 -8.03 27.68 -10.78
C ASN A 403 -7.11 26.46 -10.79
N LEU A 404 -7.63 25.25 -10.67
CA LEU A 404 -6.84 24.00 -10.68
C LEU A 404 -6.47 23.58 -12.11
N LYS A 405 -5.79 24.45 -12.87
CA LYS A 405 -5.59 24.28 -14.33
C LYS A 405 -4.86 22.98 -14.73
N GLY A 406 -4.08 22.39 -13.84
CA GLY A 406 -3.37 21.12 -14.04
C GLY A 406 -4.16 19.86 -13.68
N LEU A 407 -5.40 20.00 -13.18
CA LEU A 407 -6.20 18.88 -12.69
C LEU A 407 -6.60 17.94 -13.83
N ARG A 408 -6.31 16.66 -13.65
CA ARG A 408 -6.59 15.56 -14.60
C ARG A 408 -7.75 14.69 -14.12
N HIS A 409 -7.93 14.55 -12.81
CA HIS A 409 -8.99 13.74 -12.21
C HIS A 409 -9.74 14.56 -11.16
N LEU A 410 -11.05 14.67 -11.34
CA LEU A 410 -11.97 15.28 -10.37
C LEU A 410 -13.13 14.33 -10.10
N ASP A 411 -13.17 13.78 -8.89
CA ASP A 411 -14.29 13.00 -8.40
C ASP A 411 -14.92 13.64 -7.17
N LEU A 412 -16.15 14.12 -7.34
CA LEU A 412 -16.99 14.69 -6.30
C LEU A 412 -18.30 13.90 -6.14
N SER A 413 -18.35 12.68 -6.69
CA SER A 413 -19.57 11.87 -6.71
C SER A 413 -19.98 11.39 -5.32
N TYR A 414 -21.23 10.96 -5.17
CA TYR A 414 -21.76 10.44 -3.89
C TYR A 414 -21.54 11.38 -2.70
N ASN A 415 -21.93 12.64 -2.88
CA ASN A 415 -21.92 13.68 -1.85
C ASN A 415 -23.30 14.37 -1.80
N TYR A 416 -23.41 15.42 -0.99
CA TYR A 416 -24.61 16.26 -0.86
C TYR A 416 -24.44 17.62 -1.54
N LEU A 417 -23.65 17.72 -2.61
CA LEU A 417 -23.46 18.98 -3.34
C LEU A 417 -24.76 19.45 -4.00
N THR A 418 -25.01 20.74 -3.95
CA THR A 418 -26.21 21.45 -4.39
C THR A 418 -25.87 22.58 -5.36
N GLY A 419 -26.90 23.30 -5.82
CA GLY A 419 -26.72 24.41 -6.75
C GLY A 419 -26.44 23.93 -8.19
N PHE A 420 -25.90 24.80 -9.03
CA PHE A 420 -25.56 24.44 -10.40
C PHE A 420 -24.13 23.93 -10.49
N ILE A 421 -23.88 23.01 -11.42
CA ILE A 421 -22.52 22.69 -11.85
C ILE A 421 -21.95 23.95 -12.53
N THR A 422 -20.99 24.62 -11.89
CA THR A 422 -20.42 25.90 -12.35
C THR A 422 -19.68 25.74 -13.68
N ASP A 423 -19.77 26.75 -14.53
CA ASP A 423 -19.03 26.86 -15.78
C ASP A 423 -17.51 26.94 -15.61
N ALA A 424 -17.03 27.30 -14.42
CA ALA A 424 -15.62 27.28 -14.08
C ALA A 424 -14.99 25.87 -14.16
N VAL A 425 -15.77 24.78 -14.10
CA VAL A 425 -15.25 23.43 -14.40
C VAL A 425 -14.74 23.34 -15.84
N GLY A 426 -15.32 24.11 -16.76
CA GLY A 426 -14.88 24.21 -18.14
C GLY A 426 -13.48 24.77 -18.31
N ASP A 427 -12.90 25.40 -17.28
CA ASP A 427 -11.55 25.93 -17.31
C ASP A 427 -10.46 24.86 -17.08
N LEU A 428 -10.83 23.66 -16.63
CA LEU A 428 -9.93 22.56 -16.33
C LEU A 428 -9.52 21.81 -17.61
N LYS A 429 -8.71 22.46 -18.46
CA LYS A 429 -8.40 21.96 -19.80
C LYS A 429 -7.57 20.66 -19.85
N GLU A 430 -6.98 20.27 -18.74
CA GLU A 430 -6.23 19.03 -18.58
C GLU A 430 -7.08 17.86 -18.08
N LEU A 431 -8.38 18.08 -17.83
CA LEU A 431 -9.25 17.08 -17.21
C LEU A 431 -9.50 15.87 -18.13
N GLU A 432 -9.22 14.69 -17.60
CA GLU A 432 -9.42 13.38 -18.23
C GLU A 432 -10.59 12.62 -17.60
N TYR A 433 -10.80 12.79 -16.29
CA TYR A 433 -11.83 12.08 -15.53
C TYR A 433 -12.69 13.09 -14.77
N LEU A 434 -13.99 13.09 -15.06
CA LEU A 434 -14.96 13.96 -14.39
C LEU A 434 -16.15 13.16 -13.88
N PHE A 435 -16.23 13.02 -12.56
CA PHE A 435 -17.29 12.30 -11.88
C PHE A 435 -18.02 13.24 -10.92
N LEU A 436 -19.28 13.56 -11.23
CA LEU A 436 -20.13 14.43 -10.41
C LEU A 436 -21.42 13.71 -9.95
N GLY A 437 -21.50 12.41 -10.21
CA GLY A 437 -22.72 11.62 -10.05
C GLY A 437 -23.24 11.58 -8.62
N SER A 438 -24.53 11.28 -8.45
CA SER A 438 -25.16 11.08 -7.14
C SER A 438 -25.01 12.27 -6.18
N ASN A 439 -25.26 13.48 -6.66
CA ASN A 439 -25.33 14.72 -5.89
C ASN A 439 -26.72 15.37 -6.01
N ASP A 440 -27.01 16.37 -5.18
CA ASP A 440 -28.29 17.09 -5.14
C ASP A 440 -28.31 18.38 -5.98
N PHE A 441 -27.59 18.42 -7.10
CA PHE A 441 -27.55 19.57 -8.00
C PHE A 441 -28.94 20.01 -8.48
N ASN A 442 -29.07 21.30 -8.79
CA ASN A 442 -30.26 21.89 -9.39
C ASN A 442 -30.50 21.31 -10.78
N GLU A 443 -31.78 21.11 -11.14
CA GLU A 443 -32.15 20.63 -12.48
C GLU A 443 -31.58 21.52 -13.59
N GLY A 444 -31.31 20.92 -14.75
CA GLY A 444 -30.85 21.62 -15.94
C GLY A 444 -30.32 20.68 -17.00
N GLY A 445 -30.04 21.20 -18.20
CA GLY A 445 -29.41 20.41 -19.24
C GLY A 445 -28.00 19.94 -18.86
N ILE A 446 -27.43 19.06 -19.69
CA ILE A 446 -26.00 18.76 -19.64
C ILE A 446 -25.23 20.07 -19.89
N PRO A 447 -24.32 20.51 -18.99
CA PRO A 447 -23.69 21.82 -19.11
C PRO A 447 -22.84 21.97 -20.38
N PHE A 448 -23.02 23.08 -21.10
CA PHE A 448 -22.40 23.29 -22.40
C PHE A 448 -20.87 23.41 -22.35
N PHE A 449 -20.32 23.92 -21.25
CA PHE A 449 -18.86 24.09 -21.09
C PHE A 449 -18.08 22.76 -21.16
N ILE A 450 -18.75 21.62 -20.90
CA ILE A 450 -18.12 20.28 -20.97
C ILE A 450 -17.61 20.01 -22.39
N LYS A 451 -18.26 20.59 -23.41
CA LYS A 451 -17.81 20.53 -24.80
C LYS A 451 -16.33 20.93 -24.97
N ASP A 452 -15.85 21.85 -24.15
CA ASP A 452 -14.49 22.39 -24.26
C ASP A 452 -13.45 21.59 -23.45
N LEU A 453 -13.82 20.41 -22.94
CA LEU A 453 -12.95 19.48 -22.19
C LEU A 453 -12.53 18.30 -23.08
N GLY A 454 -11.84 18.59 -24.19
CA GLY A 454 -11.51 17.62 -25.24
C GLY A 454 -10.56 16.48 -24.84
N LYS A 455 -10.02 16.48 -23.62
CA LYS A 455 -9.20 15.40 -23.04
C LYS A 455 -10.01 14.38 -22.23
N LEU A 456 -11.31 14.60 -22.03
CA LEU A 456 -12.14 13.71 -21.23
C LEU A 456 -12.15 12.29 -21.80
N VAL A 457 -11.78 11.35 -20.94
CA VAL A 457 -11.82 9.91 -21.12
C VAL A 457 -13.08 9.36 -20.46
N ASP A 458 -13.35 9.71 -19.20
CA ASP A 458 -14.55 9.24 -18.50
C ASP A 458 -15.37 10.41 -17.96
N LEU A 459 -16.68 10.37 -18.22
CA LEU A 459 -17.64 11.38 -17.76
C LEU A 459 -18.85 10.70 -17.11
N SER A 460 -19.10 11.00 -15.84
CA SER A 460 -20.35 10.63 -15.16
C SER A 460 -21.09 11.84 -14.61
N LEU A 461 -22.34 11.99 -15.07
CA LEU A 461 -23.35 12.89 -14.53
C LEU A 461 -24.56 12.10 -14.01
N LYS A 462 -24.37 10.82 -13.66
CA LYS A 462 -25.42 9.93 -13.17
C LYS A 462 -26.16 10.55 -11.98
N LYS A 463 -27.50 10.53 -11.98
CA LYS A 463 -28.29 11.01 -10.83
C LYS A 463 -27.89 12.44 -10.39
N THR A 464 -27.87 13.38 -11.34
CA THR A 464 -27.58 14.81 -11.08
C THR A 464 -28.72 15.73 -11.56
N LYS A 465 -29.93 15.18 -11.71
CA LYS A 465 -31.13 15.86 -12.20
C LYS A 465 -30.94 16.54 -13.56
N ARG A 466 -30.13 15.93 -14.44
CA ARG A 466 -30.00 16.42 -15.83
C ARG A 466 -31.31 16.20 -16.58
N ASN A 467 -31.73 17.17 -17.37
CA ASN A 467 -32.95 17.10 -18.19
C ASN A 467 -32.67 17.56 -19.63
N ASN A 468 -33.72 17.77 -20.43
CA ASN A 468 -33.65 18.05 -21.87
C ASN A 468 -33.04 16.87 -22.66
N VAL A 469 -32.50 17.15 -23.85
CA VAL A 469 -31.95 16.14 -24.76
C VAL A 469 -30.47 15.91 -24.50
N ILE A 470 -29.97 14.71 -24.84
CA ILE A 470 -28.53 14.46 -24.96
C ILE A 470 -28.00 15.33 -26.12
N PRO A 471 -27.07 16.27 -25.89
CA PRO A 471 -26.59 17.14 -26.95
C PRO A 471 -25.73 16.43 -27.99
N LEU A 472 -25.83 16.87 -29.25
CA LEU A 472 -25.04 16.31 -30.36
C LEU A 472 -23.54 16.47 -30.15
N TRP A 473 -23.13 17.54 -29.47
CA TRP A 473 -21.73 17.90 -29.24
C TRP A 473 -20.96 16.88 -28.41
N ILE A 474 -21.63 16.05 -27.60
CA ILE A 474 -20.95 14.97 -26.86
C ILE A 474 -20.24 14.03 -27.85
N GLY A 475 -20.93 13.66 -28.93
CA GLY A 475 -20.36 12.78 -29.95
C GLY A 475 -19.41 13.47 -30.93
N THR A 476 -19.44 14.80 -31.04
CA THR A 476 -18.57 15.52 -32.01
C THR A 476 -17.35 16.18 -31.41
N ASP A 477 -17.34 16.44 -30.10
CA ASP A 477 -16.29 17.24 -29.46
C ASP A 477 -15.54 16.48 -28.35
N LEU A 478 -16.08 15.35 -27.85
CA LEU A 478 -15.45 14.54 -26.79
C LEU A 478 -14.90 13.20 -27.32
N GLU A 479 -14.11 13.27 -28.38
CA GLU A 479 -13.65 12.11 -29.17
C GLU A 479 -12.86 11.06 -28.37
N GLN A 480 -12.28 11.44 -27.22
CA GLN A 480 -11.50 10.54 -26.36
C GLN A 480 -12.34 9.71 -25.38
N LEU A 481 -13.66 9.95 -25.30
CA LEU A 481 -14.51 9.29 -24.32
C LEU A 481 -14.50 7.76 -24.45
N ARG A 482 -14.20 7.13 -23.33
CA ARG A 482 -14.30 5.70 -23.06
C ARG A 482 -15.54 5.37 -22.22
N LEU A 483 -15.89 6.18 -21.24
CA LEU A 483 -17.09 6.03 -20.43
C LEU A 483 -17.97 7.27 -20.50
N LEU A 484 -19.25 7.07 -20.82
CA LEU A 484 -20.30 8.08 -20.69
C LEU A 484 -21.44 7.55 -19.83
N ASP A 485 -21.56 8.07 -18.61
CA ASP A 485 -22.64 7.72 -17.68
C ASP A 485 -23.57 8.90 -17.44
N LEU A 486 -24.77 8.80 -18.01
CA LEU A 486 -25.87 9.75 -17.85
C LEU A 486 -27.08 9.08 -17.18
N GLY A 487 -26.89 7.93 -16.52
CA GLY A 487 -27.96 7.15 -15.94
C GLY A 487 -28.75 7.88 -14.85
N ALA A 488 -29.98 7.45 -14.60
CA ALA A 488 -30.83 7.96 -13.52
C ALA A 488 -31.03 9.49 -13.54
N ASN A 489 -31.32 10.06 -14.70
CA ASN A 489 -31.63 11.47 -14.92
C ASN A 489 -33.03 11.62 -15.56
N ASP A 490 -33.41 12.85 -15.92
CA ASP A 490 -34.67 13.19 -16.60
C ASP A 490 -34.44 13.53 -18.09
N LEU A 491 -33.42 12.93 -18.72
CA LEU A 491 -33.10 13.16 -20.13
C LEU A 491 -34.20 12.59 -21.04
N SER A 492 -34.52 13.31 -22.11
CA SER A 492 -35.60 13.00 -23.04
C SER A 492 -35.16 13.11 -24.50
N GLY A 493 -36.05 12.81 -25.44
CA GLY A 493 -35.74 12.80 -26.87
C GLY A 493 -35.04 11.52 -27.31
N ASN A 494 -34.39 11.55 -28.48
CA ASN A 494 -33.71 10.38 -29.05
C ASN A 494 -32.25 10.32 -28.63
N ILE A 495 -31.66 9.12 -28.63
CA ILE A 495 -30.21 8.94 -28.54
C ILE A 495 -29.57 9.51 -29.81
N PRO A 496 -28.65 10.50 -29.73
CA PRO A 496 -28.01 11.08 -30.91
C PRO A 496 -27.17 10.09 -31.69
N GLU A 497 -27.32 10.08 -33.02
CA GLU A 497 -26.45 9.32 -33.92
C GLU A 497 -24.98 9.76 -33.83
N THR A 498 -24.71 11.01 -33.45
CA THR A 498 -23.34 11.52 -33.29
C THR A 498 -22.54 10.77 -32.23
N LEU A 499 -23.19 10.13 -31.25
CA LEU A 499 -22.49 9.31 -30.26
C LEU A 499 -21.75 8.11 -30.89
N MET A 500 -22.11 7.70 -32.11
CA MET A 500 -21.37 6.66 -32.86
C MET A 500 -19.98 7.12 -33.32
N ASN A 501 -19.69 8.42 -33.29
CA ASN A 501 -18.37 8.94 -33.61
C ASN A 501 -17.35 8.71 -32.48
N LEU A 502 -17.82 8.36 -31.27
CA LEU A 502 -16.96 8.07 -30.12
C LEU A 502 -16.36 6.67 -30.24
N THR A 503 -15.32 6.54 -31.06
CA THR A 503 -14.72 5.25 -31.40
C THR A 503 -14.00 4.56 -30.24
N ASN A 504 -13.68 5.30 -29.17
CA ASN A 504 -13.07 4.76 -27.95
C ASN A 504 -14.10 4.33 -26.89
N LEU A 505 -15.40 4.55 -27.14
CA LEU A 505 -16.45 4.34 -26.16
C LEU A 505 -16.61 2.85 -25.83
N VAL A 506 -16.38 2.51 -24.58
CA VAL A 506 -16.55 1.15 -24.03
C VAL A 506 -17.86 1.07 -23.23
N PHE A 507 -18.17 2.10 -22.46
CA PHE A 507 -19.35 2.12 -21.58
C PHE A 507 -20.28 3.29 -21.91
N LEU A 508 -21.53 2.97 -22.25
CA LEU A 508 -22.60 3.94 -22.48
C LEU A 508 -23.78 3.63 -21.55
N LEU A 509 -23.91 4.38 -20.46
CA LEU A 509 -24.94 4.17 -19.45
C LEU A 509 -26.00 5.26 -19.55
N LEU A 510 -27.15 4.91 -20.14
CA LEU A 510 -28.29 5.82 -20.35
C LEU A 510 -29.56 5.37 -19.61
N ASN A 511 -29.45 4.33 -18.79
CA ASN A 511 -30.57 3.71 -18.11
C ASN A 511 -31.30 4.68 -17.16
N ARG A 512 -32.58 4.40 -16.88
CA ARG A 512 -33.42 5.22 -15.97
C ARG A 512 -33.48 6.70 -16.39
N ASN A 513 -33.75 6.94 -17.68
CA ASN A 513 -34.07 8.24 -18.25
C ASN A 513 -35.45 8.20 -18.93
N GLN A 514 -35.86 9.30 -19.57
CA GLN A 514 -37.09 9.44 -20.36
C GLN A 514 -36.80 9.43 -21.87
N LEU A 515 -35.77 8.71 -22.29
CA LEU A 515 -35.35 8.60 -23.69
C LEU A 515 -36.40 7.85 -24.52
N THR A 516 -36.54 8.25 -25.77
CA THR A 516 -37.50 7.74 -26.75
C THR A 516 -36.80 7.42 -28.07
N GLY A 517 -37.54 6.89 -29.05
CA GLY A 517 -36.98 6.55 -30.36
C GLY A 517 -36.26 5.19 -30.37
N ALA A 518 -35.63 4.89 -31.49
CA ALA A 518 -34.83 3.67 -31.65
C ALA A 518 -33.39 3.90 -31.19
N VAL A 519 -32.74 2.84 -30.71
CA VAL A 519 -31.29 2.83 -30.51
C VAL A 519 -30.62 2.91 -31.89
N PRO A 520 -29.70 3.87 -32.14
CA PRO A 520 -28.99 3.96 -33.41
C PRO A 520 -28.33 2.64 -33.80
N GLU A 521 -28.50 2.21 -35.05
CA GLU A 521 -28.06 0.88 -35.52
C GLU A 521 -26.56 0.63 -35.31
N GLY A 522 -25.72 1.66 -35.29
CA GLY A 522 -24.27 1.50 -35.05
C GLY A 522 -23.91 1.00 -33.64
N PHE A 523 -24.82 1.07 -32.66
CA PHE A 523 -24.60 0.55 -31.32
C PHE A 523 -24.77 -0.97 -31.19
N THR A 524 -25.30 -1.66 -32.21
CA THR A 524 -25.51 -3.12 -32.13
C THR A 524 -24.20 -3.94 -32.08
N ASN A 525 -23.05 -3.29 -32.26
CA ASN A 525 -21.72 -3.90 -32.21
C ASN A 525 -20.90 -3.53 -30.96
N LEU A 526 -21.38 -2.63 -30.09
CA LEU A 526 -20.77 -2.44 -28.78
C LEU A 526 -21.25 -3.56 -27.84
N PRO A 527 -20.40 -4.13 -26.98
CA PRO A 527 -20.85 -5.04 -25.94
C PRO A 527 -21.82 -4.28 -25.03
N LEU A 528 -23.12 -4.49 -25.24
CA LEU A 528 -24.17 -3.90 -24.42
C LEU A 528 -24.01 -4.46 -23.00
N GLY A 529 -23.50 -3.64 -22.07
CA GLY A 529 -23.74 -3.86 -20.65
C GLY A 529 -25.25 -3.89 -20.43
N GLU A 530 -25.73 -4.91 -19.72
CA GLU A 530 -27.16 -5.16 -19.53
C GLU A 530 -27.89 -3.88 -19.04
N CYS A 531 -28.91 -3.46 -19.79
CA CYS A 531 -29.71 -2.25 -19.58
C CYS A 531 -30.59 -2.28 -18.33
#